data_AF-A0A427BA14-F1
#
_entry.id   AF-A0A427BA14-F1
#
_cell.length_a   1.000
_cell.length_b   1.000
_cell.length_c   1.000
_cell.angle_alpha   90.00
_cell.angle_beta   90.00
_cell.angle_gamma   90.00
#
_symmetry.space_group_name_H-M   'P 1'
#
loop_
_entity.id
_entity.type
_entity.pdbx_description
1 polymer ?
#
loop_
_entity_poly.entity_id
_entity_poly.type
_entity_poly.pdbx_seq_one_letter_code
_entity_poly.pdbx_strand_id
1 'polypeptide(L)'
;VVFQTLRVENFEEHTSEEGLQANLDLLEEQRVEAHLRALACKKVMAKLYNQKFGPQQIKVGDLVLRKAKISDPAHAQDKLTPNLEGPY
;
A
#
# COMPACT_ATOMS: atom_id res chain seq x y z
N VAL A 1 45.68 -0.60 32.35
CA VAL A 1 46.36 0.19 31.31
C VAL A 1 45.57 -0.02 30.03
N VAL A 2 44.98 1.03 29.47
CA VAL A 2 44.29 0.96 28.17
C VAL A 2 45.37 1.05 27.10
N PHE A 3 45.43 0.08 26.19
CA PHE A 3 46.40 0.08 25.10
C PHE A 3 45.77 0.74 23.87
N GLN A 4 46.43 1.77 23.35
CA GLN A 4 46.06 2.38 22.09
C GLN A 4 46.26 1.37 20.96
N THR A 5 45.31 1.27 20.04
CA THR A 5 45.45 0.44 18.83
C THR A 5 45.80 1.34 17.65
N LEU A 6 46.50 0.81 16.63
CA LEU A 6 46.85 1.55 15.41
C LEU A 6 45.65 2.22 14.74
N ARG A 7 44.44 1.68 14.93
CA ARG A 7 43.19 2.28 14.44
C ARG A 7 42.82 3.57 15.17
N VAL A 8 43.11 3.66 16.46
CA VAL A 8 42.86 4.83 17.31
C VAL A 8 43.93 5.88 17.09
N GLU A 9 45.19 5.48 16.87
CA GLU A 9 46.29 6.41 16.56
C GLU A 9 46.13 7.09 15.20
N ASN A 10 45.57 6.39 14.21
CA ASN A 10 45.32 6.93 12.87
C ASN A 10 43.86 7.41 12.67
N PHE A 11 43.10 7.63 13.75
CA PHE A 11 41.71 8.06 13.64
C PHE A 11 41.63 9.53 13.30
N GLU A 12 41.11 9.85 12.11
CA GLU A 12 40.74 11.21 11.74
C GLU A 12 39.23 11.42 11.95
N GLU A 13 38.90 12.19 12.98
CA GLU A 13 37.54 12.42 13.43
C GLU A 13 36.69 13.13 12.37
N HIS A 14 37.22 14.19 11.76
CA HIS A 14 36.52 14.95 10.71
C HIS A 14 36.16 14.10 9.49
N THR A 15 37.07 13.29 8.97
CA THR A 15 36.80 12.45 7.79
C THR A 15 35.85 11.31 8.11
N SER A 16 35.90 10.79 9.35
CA SER A 16 34.94 9.80 9.85
C SER A 16 33.54 10.40 10.01
N GLU A 17 33.44 11.62 10.53
CA GLU A 17 32.17 12.32 10.72
C GLU A 17 31.53 12.71 9.38
N GLU A 18 32.31 13.30 8.46
CA GLU A 18 31.87 13.62 7.10
C GLU A 18 31.41 12.37 6.35
N GLY A 19 32.16 11.26 6.47
CA GLY A 19 31.77 9.97 5.90
C GLY A 19 30.48 9.43 6.50
N LEU A 20 30.28 9.57 7.81
CA LEU A 20 29.04 9.17 8.48
C LEU A 20 27.85 10.01 7.98
N GLN A 21 28.03 11.33 7.86
CA GLN A 21 27.00 12.24 7.38
C GLN A 21 26.58 11.92 5.94
N ALA A 22 27.56 11.74 5.03
CA ALA A 22 27.28 11.37 3.65
C ALA A 22 26.52 10.03 3.53
N ASN A 23 26.85 9.05 4.39
CA ASN A 23 26.12 7.78 4.44
C ASN A 23 24.67 7.96 4.90
N LEU A 24 24.43 8.81 5.91
CA LEU A 24 23.07 9.09 6.38
C LEU A 24 22.24 9.79 5.32
N ASP A 25 22.81 10.78 4.63
CA ASP A 25 22.15 11.49 3.53
C ASP A 25 21.75 10.54 2.41
N LEU A 26 22.66 9.66 1.99
CA LEU A 26 22.38 8.64 0.97
C LEU A 26 21.24 7.70 1.38
N LEU A 27 21.22 7.25 2.65
CA LEU A 27 20.14 6.42 3.16
C LEU A 27 18.80 7.14 3.15
N GLU A 28 18.79 8.43 3.48
CA GLU A 28 17.57 9.22 3.46
C GLU A 28 17.04 9.41 2.03
N GLU A 29 17.92 9.70 1.06
CA GLU A 29 17.55 9.76 -0.36
C GLU A 29 16.91 8.45 -0.85
N GLN A 30 17.53 7.31 -0.51
CA GLN A 30 16.99 5.99 -0.86
C GLN A 30 15.63 5.72 -0.21
N ARG A 31 15.44 6.14 1.05
CA ARG A 31 14.15 6.02 1.74
C ARG A 31 13.10 6.87 1.06
N VAL A 32 13.40 8.13 0.74
CA VAL A 32 12.47 9.02 0.04
C VAL A 32 12.08 8.42 -1.31
N GLU A 33 13.03 7.91 -2.08
CA GLU A 33 12.74 7.25 -3.36
C GLU A 33 11.86 6.01 -3.18
N ALA A 34 12.17 5.14 -2.23
CA ALA A 34 11.36 3.96 -1.91
C ALA A 34 9.94 4.33 -1.50
N HIS A 35 9.78 5.39 -0.69
CA HIS A 35 8.49 5.93 -0.29
C HIS A 35 7.69 6.45 -1.49
N LEU A 36 8.32 7.20 -2.39
CA LEU A 36 7.68 7.70 -3.62
C LEU A 36 7.21 6.54 -4.51
N ARG A 37 8.05 5.52 -4.73
CA ARG A 37 7.68 4.32 -5.48
C ARG A 37 6.51 3.58 -4.82
N ALA A 38 6.55 3.42 -3.50
CA ALA A 38 5.46 2.78 -2.76
C ALA A 38 4.14 3.55 -2.87
N LEU A 39 4.18 4.89 -2.77
CA LEU A 39 3.00 5.74 -2.95
C LEU A 39 2.45 5.66 -4.38
N ALA A 40 3.32 5.66 -5.39
CA ALA A 40 2.93 5.50 -6.78
C ALA A 40 2.23 4.15 -7.01
N CYS A 41 2.82 3.05 -6.51
CA CYS A 41 2.23 1.71 -6.57
C CYS A 41 0.85 1.67 -5.88
N LYS A 42 0.75 2.19 -4.65
CA LYS A 42 -0.52 2.27 -3.91
C LYS A 42 -1.59 3.05 -4.69
N LYS A 43 -1.22 4.18 -5.30
CA LYS A 43 -2.13 5.00 -6.11
C LYS A 43 -2.65 4.25 -7.34
N VAL A 44 -1.78 3.51 -8.04
CA VAL A 44 -2.19 2.69 -9.19
C VAL A 44 -3.11 1.56 -8.73
N MET A 45 -2.77 0.85 -7.66
CA MET A 45 -3.60 -0.21 -7.09
C MET A 45 -4.98 0.31 -6.67
N ALA A 46 -5.04 1.46 -5.99
CA ALA A 46 -6.30 2.09 -5.60
C ALA A 46 -7.17 2.46 -6.82
N LYS A 47 -6.58 2.99 -7.89
CA LYS A 47 -7.31 3.29 -9.13
C LYS A 47 -7.89 2.03 -9.77
N LEU A 48 -7.09 0.98 -9.91
CA LEU A 48 -7.54 -0.28 -10.51
C LEU A 48 -8.64 -0.94 -9.67
N TYR A 49 -8.50 -0.92 -8.34
CA TYR A 49 -9.53 -1.42 -7.44
C TYR A 49 -10.82 -0.61 -7.55
N ASN A 50 -10.75 0.72 -7.47
CA ASN A 50 -11.91 1.59 -7.56
C ASN A 50 -12.60 1.53 -8.93
N GLN A 51 -11.86 1.30 -10.02
CA GLN A 51 -12.46 1.09 -11.33
C GLN A 51 -13.27 -0.21 -11.40
N LYS A 52 -12.81 -1.27 -10.74
CA LYS A 52 -13.46 -2.59 -10.77
C LYS A 52 -14.56 -2.77 -9.72
N PHE A 53 -14.40 -2.15 -8.56
CA PHE A 53 -15.22 -2.39 -7.37
C PHE A 53 -15.75 -1.11 -6.71
N GLY A 54 -15.50 0.06 -7.31
CA GLY A 54 -16.04 1.33 -6.84
C GLY A 54 -17.51 1.52 -7.21
N PRO A 55 -18.13 2.64 -6.78
CA PRO A 55 -19.50 2.97 -7.11
C PRO A 55 -19.65 3.11 -8.63
N GLN A 56 -20.25 2.11 -9.26
CA GLN A 56 -20.55 2.17 -10.69
C GLN A 56 -21.77 3.06 -10.90
N GLN A 57 -21.71 3.98 -11.86
CA GLN A 57 -22.88 4.79 -12.22
C GLN A 57 -23.89 3.87 -12.90
N ILE A 58 -24.97 3.55 -12.19
CA ILE A 58 -26.11 2.80 -12.72
C ILE A 58 -27.06 3.81 -13.36
N LYS A 59 -27.38 3.62 -14.64
CA LYS A 59 -28.33 4.44 -15.40
C LYS A 59 -29.66 3.70 -15.53
N VAL A 60 -30.71 4.46 -15.80
CA VAL A 60 -32.02 3.90 -16.14
C VAL A 60 -31.87 3.04 -17.40
N GLY A 61 -32.23 1.76 -17.30
CA GLY A 61 -32.08 0.76 -18.36
C GLY A 61 -30.88 -0.18 -18.23
N ASP A 62 -29.97 0.07 -17.26
CA ASP A 62 -28.89 -0.88 -16.96
C ASP A 62 -29.42 -2.06 -16.14
N LEU A 63 -29.15 -3.29 -16.58
CA LEU A 63 -29.46 -4.49 -15.82
C LEU A 63 -28.46 -4.68 -14.67
N VAL A 64 -28.95 -4.71 -13.43
CA VAL A 64 -28.10 -4.84 -12.23
C VAL A 64 -28.50 -6.01 -11.35
N LEU A 65 -27.48 -6.66 -10.76
CA LEU A 65 -27.68 -7.69 -9.74
C LEU A 65 -27.79 -7.01 -8.36
N ARG A 66 -28.79 -7.38 -7.56
CA ARG A 66 -28.90 -6.94 -6.16
C ARG A 66 -28.48 -8.04 -5.20
N LYS A 67 -28.06 -7.70 -3.98
CA LYS A 67 -27.80 -8.71 -2.95
C LYS A 67 -29.12 -9.35 -2.54
N ALA A 68 -29.22 -10.68 -2.65
CA ALA A 68 -30.44 -11.43 -2.33
C ALA A 68 -30.91 -11.18 -0.88
N LYS A 69 -29.98 -11.03 0.08
CA LYS A 69 -30.32 -10.67 1.47
C LYS A 69 -31.03 -9.33 1.64
N ILE A 70 -30.90 -8.41 0.67
CA ILE A 70 -31.57 -7.10 0.68
C ILE A 70 -32.94 -7.23 -0.02
N SER A 71 -33.00 -8.00 -1.10
CA SER A 71 -34.21 -8.21 -1.89
C SER A 71 -35.22 -9.13 -1.19
N ASP A 72 -34.78 -10.31 -0.76
CA ASP A 72 -35.59 -11.31 -0.05
C ASP A 72 -34.78 -11.94 1.11
N PRO A 73 -34.82 -11.30 2.29
CA PRO A 73 -34.07 -11.77 3.46
C PRO A 73 -34.53 -13.13 3.99
N ALA A 74 -35.78 -13.53 3.73
CA ALA A 74 -36.36 -14.76 4.26
C ALA A 74 -35.85 -15.97 3.48
N HIS A 75 -35.80 -15.86 2.15
CA HIS A 75 -35.27 -16.92 1.29
C HIS A 75 -33.73 -16.94 1.22
N ALA A 76 -33.05 -15.80 1.38
CA ALA A 76 -31.59 -15.71 1.24
C ALA A 76 -30.76 -16.32 2.41
N GLN A 77 -31.41 -16.90 3.43
CA GLN A 77 -30.73 -17.55 4.57
C GLN A 77 -30.45 -19.03 4.36
N ASP A 78 -30.98 -19.64 3.30
CA ASP A 78 -30.75 -21.04 3.02
C ASP A 78 -29.34 -21.29 2.48
N LYS A 79 -28.74 -22.42 2.90
CA LYS A 79 -27.33 -22.78 2.61
C LYS A 79 -27.00 -22.91 1.11
N LEU A 80 -27.99 -22.91 0.23
CA LEU A 80 -27.84 -23.11 -1.21
C LEU A 80 -28.50 -22.01 -2.07
N THR A 81 -29.01 -20.93 -1.46
CA THR A 81 -29.57 -19.82 -2.23
C THR A 81 -28.49 -18.89 -2.79
N PRO A 82 -28.67 -18.34 -4.01
CA PRO A 82 -27.74 -17.38 -4.59
C PRO A 82 -27.56 -16.13 -3.71
N ASN A 83 -26.33 -15.62 -3.61
CA ASN A 83 -26.06 -14.37 -2.87
C ASN A 83 -26.51 -13.10 -3.61
N LEU A 84 -26.72 -13.22 -4.93
CA LEU A 84 -27.15 -12.15 -5.82
C LEU A 84 -28.44 -12.57 -6.52
N GLU A 85 -29.36 -11.62 -6.69
CA GLU A 85 -30.69 -11.83 -7.26
C GLU A 85 -30.93 -10.87 -8.44
N GLY A 86 -31.72 -11.37 -9.41
CA GLY A 86 -32.27 -10.63 -10.53
C GLY A 86 -31.22 -10.22 -11.57
N PRO A 87 -31.67 -9.86 -12.77
CA PRO A 87 -31.28 -8.60 -13.37
C PRO A 87 -32.47 -7.64 -13.26
N TYR A 88 -32.30 -6.57 -12.50
CA TYR A 88 -33.29 -5.49 -12.32
C TYR A 88 -33.00 -4.32 -13.24
#